data_AF-A0A521XFK0-F1
#
_entry.id   AF-A0A521XFK0-F1
#
_cell.length_a   1.000
_cell.length_b   1.000
_cell.length_c   1.000
_cell.angle_alpha   90.00
_cell.angle_beta   90.00
_cell.angle_gamma   90.00
#
_symmetry.space_group_name_H-M   'P 1'
#
loop_
_entity.id
_entity.type
_entity.pdbx_description
1 polymer ?
#
loop_
_entity_poly.entity_id
_entity_poly.type
_entity_poly.pdbx_seq_one_letter_code
_entity_poly.pdbx_strand_id
1 'polypeptide(L)'
;MKNEFRTRLNYPDPFKPTGIEFDLPETALVTVKIFHNDGQEVKTIIENENYSAGQHKLSVNIESFYGGNYVYRITAKGERHEFSETRRIG
;
A
#
# COMPACT_ATOMS: atom_id res chain seq x y z
N MET A 1 16.96 -7.51 -18.82
CA MET A 1 16.98 -6.80 -17.52
C MET A 1 15.62 -6.12 -17.36
N LYS A 2 14.83 -6.49 -16.34
CA LYS A 2 13.50 -5.91 -16.08
C LYS A 2 13.44 -5.50 -14.60
N ASN A 3 13.55 -4.21 -14.34
CA ASN A 3 13.39 -3.58 -13.03
C ASN A 3 11.95 -3.09 -12.86
N GLU A 4 10.97 -3.99 -12.91
CA GLU A 4 9.56 -3.63 -12.77
C GLU A 4 8.99 -4.27 -11.51
N PHE A 5 8.55 -3.43 -10.57
CA PHE A 5 7.66 -3.82 -9.49
C PHE A 5 6.37 -4.41 -10.06
N ARG A 6 5.94 -5.53 -9.48
CA ARG A 6 4.72 -6.22 -9.91
C ARG A 6 3.85 -6.58 -8.71
N THR A 7 3.07 -5.61 -8.28
CA THR A 7 1.88 -5.81 -7.45
C THR A 7 0.89 -6.76 -8.17
N ARG A 8 0.51 -7.87 -7.54
CA ARG A 8 -0.47 -8.82 -8.10
C ARG A 8 -1.89 -8.34 -7.82
N LEU A 9 -2.80 -8.57 -8.78
CA LEU A 9 -4.24 -8.30 -8.66
C LEU A 9 -4.83 -9.09 -7.49
N ASN A 10 -5.41 -8.39 -6.51
CA ASN A 10 -6.29 -9.02 -5.52
C ASN A 10 -7.74 -8.70 -5.90
N TYR A 11 -8.51 -9.76 -6.21
CA TYR A 11 -9.97 -9.70 -6.20
C TYR A 11 -10.40 -9.60 -4.73
N PRO A 12 -11.24 -8.62 -4.38
CA PRO A 12 -11.59 -8.40 -2.98
C PRO A 12 -12.70 -9.35 -2.56
N ASP A 13 -12.35 -10.26 -1.66
CA ASP A 13 -13.31 -10.98 -0.81
C ASP A 13 -13.46 -10.16 0.47
N PRO A 14 -14.66 -9.60 0.76
CA PRO A 14 -14.90 -8.76 1.92
C PRO A 14 -14.47 -9.42 3.26
N PHE A 15 -14.54 -10.75 3.37
CA PHE A 15 -14.27 -11.47 4.62
C PHE A 15 -12.80 -11.85 4.85
N LYS A 16 -11.87 -11.40 3.99
CA LYS A 16 -10.44 -11.71 4.16
C LYS A 16 -9.61 -10.44 4.35
N PRO A 17 -8.64 -10.43 5.29
CA PRO A 17 -7.67 -9.35 5.37
C PRO A 17 -6.98 -9.23 4.02
N THR A 18 -7.17 -8.09 3.35
CA THR A 18 -6.49 -7.86 2.08
C THR A 18 -5.05 -7.47 2.39
N GLY A 19 -4.11 -8.20 1.80
CA GLY A 19 -2.70 -7.88 1.89
C GLY A 19 -2.35 -6.82 0.86
N ILE A 20 -1.73 -5.72 1.30
CA ILE A 20 -0.98 -4.83 0.41
C ILE A 20 0.40 -5.48 0.23
N GLU A 21 0.65 -5.99 -0.96
CA GLU A 21 1.93 -6.58 -1.33
C GLU A 21 2.73 -5.57 -2.14
N PHE A 22 3.97 -5.32 -1.71
CA PHE A 22 4.90 -4.44 -2.39
C PHE A 22 6.31 -5.02 -2.31
N ASP A 23 7.07 -4.89 -3.38
CA ASP A 23 8.50 -5.17 -3.35
C ASP A 23 9.22 -3.95 -2.77
N LEU A 24 10.54 -3.98 -2.63
CA LEU A 24 11.38 -2.81 -2.37
C LEU A 24 12.76 -3.08 -2.99
N PRO A 25 13.27 -2.21 -3.87
CA PRO A 25 14.56 -2.45 -4.52
C PRO A 25 15.73 -2.12 -3.59
N GLU A 26 15.50 -1.29 -2.58
CA GLU A 26 16.42 -0.87 -1.55
C GLU A 26 15.66 -0.61 -0.23
N THR A 27 16.39 -0.46 0.87
CA THR A 27 15.80 -0.07 2.16
C THR A 27 15.11 1.29 2.03
N ALA A 28 13.89 1.41 2.54
CA ALA A 28 13.09 2.61 2.40
C ALA A 28 12.19 2.88 3.62
N LEU A 29 11.91 4.16 3.86
CA LEU A 29 10.85 4.59 4.77
C LEU A 29 9.50 4.51 4.05
N VAL A 30 8.63 3.62 4.52
CA VAL A 30 7.34 3.33 3.93
C VAL A 30 6.24 4.01 4.74
N THR A 31 5.34 4.69 4.01
CA THR A 31 4.11 5.27 4.53
C THR A 31 2.94 4.75 3.72
N VAL A 32 1.92 4.21 4.37
CA VAL A 32 0.69 3.73 3.73
C VAL A 32 -0.49 4.45 4.35
N LYS A 33 -1.27 5.10 3.50
CA LYS A 33 -2.43 5.90 3.90
C LYS A 33 -3.65 5.51 3.07
N ILE A 34 -4.81 5.53 3.68
CA ILE A 34 -6.11 5.29 3.05
C ILE A 34 -6.81 6.63 2.89
N PHE A 35 -7.41 6.84 1.73
CA PHE A 35 -8.15 8.04 1.35
C PHE A 35 -9.53 7.65 0.82
N HIS A 36 -10.47 8.57 0.95
CA HIS A 36 -11.68 8.58 0.14
C HIS A 36 -11.36 9.00 -1.31
N ASN A 37 -12.29 8.75 -2.22
CA ASN A 37 -12.15 9.16 -3.63
C ASN A 37 -12.03 10.68 -3.83
N ASP A 38 -12.51 11.49 -2.89
CA ASP A 38 -12.39 12.96 -2.91
C ASP A 38 -11.02 13.44 -2.41
N GLY A 39 -10.12 12.53 -2.01
CA GLY A 39 -8.79 12.83 -1.51
C GLY A 39 -8.71 13.07 -0.01
N GLN A 40 -9.81 12.94 0.74
CA GLN A 40 -9.78 13.03 2.20
C GLN A 40 -9.03 11.84 2.80
N GLU A 41 -8.02 12.09 3.62
CA GLU A 41 -7.32 11.03 4.38
C GLU A 41 -8.28 10.42 5.41
N VAL A 42 -8.41 9.10 5.40
CA VAL A 42 -9.28 8.34 6.30
C VAL A 42 -8.48 7.74 7.43
N LYS A 43 -7.33 7.14 7.08
CA LYS A 43 -6.50 6.43 8.03
C LYS A 43 -5.06 6.31 7.55
N THR A 44 -4.11 6.52 8.44
CA THR A 44 -2.72 6.12 8.22
C THR A 44 -2.52 4.70 8.79
N ILE A 45 -2.01 3.79 7.96
CA ILE A 45 -1.76 2.38 8.32
C ILE A 45 -0.35 2.21 8.86
N ILE A 46 0.64 2.74 8.15
CA ILE A 46 2.03 2.85 8.61
C ILE A 46 2.55 4.24 8.23
N GLU A 47 3.39 4.82 9.08
CA GLU A 47 3.96 6.16 8.87
C GLU A 47 5.47 6.14 9.08
N ASN A 48 6.22 6.39 8.00
CA ASN A 48 7.68 6.42 7.98
C ASN A 48 8.35 5.21 8.66
N GLU A 49 7.79 4.03 8.46
CA GLU A 49 8.38 2.79 8.99
C GLU A 49 9.51 2.32 8.07
N ASN A 50 10.60 1.82 8.65
CA ASN A 50 11.75 1.36 7.87
C ASN A 50 11.56 -0.10 7.43
N TYR A 51 11.58 -0.35 6.13
CA TYR A 51 11.54 -1.67 5.53
C TYR A 51 12.81 -1.92 4.73
N SER A 52 13.40 -3.12 4.89
CA SER A 52 14.55 -3.54 4.09
C SER A 52 14.17 -3.80 2.63
N ALA A 53 15.16 -3.87 1.73
CA ALA A 53 14.93 -4.39 0.38
C ALA A 53 14.30 -5.79 0.42
N GLY A 54 13.41 -6.11 -0.51
CA GLY A 54 12.72 -7.40 -0.59
C GLY A 54 11.21 -7.29 -0.74
N GLN A 55 10.52 -8.42 -0.65
CA GLN A 55 9.07 -8.49 -0.76
C GLN A 55 8.42 -8.34 0.61
N HIS A 56 7.40 -7.50 0.69
CA HIS A 56 6.66 -7.24 1.92
C HIS A 56 5.17 -7.42 1.70
N LYS A 57 4.49 -7.84 2.77
CA LYS A 57 3.05 -8.00 2.81
C LYS A 57 2.51 -7.37 4.07
N LEU A 58 1.71 -6.33 3.89
CA LEU A 58 1.03 -5.63 4.97
C LEU A 58 -0.43 -6.09 5.02
N SER A 59 -0.83 -6.72 6.12
CA SER A 59 -2.22 -7.08 6.35
C SER A 59 -3.00 -5.85 6.78
N VAL A 60 -3.95 -5.40 5.95
CA VAL A 60 -4.85 -4.30 6.29
C VAL A 60 -6.20 -4.89 6.65
N ASN A 61 -6.68 -4.63 7.87
CA ASN A 61 -8.07 -4.93 8.22
C ASN A 61 -8.96 -3.85 7.58
N ILE A 62 -9.74 -4.25 6.57
CA ILE A 62 -10.63 -3.38 5.81
C ILE A 62 -12.08 -3.43 6.36
N GLU A 63 -12.34 -4.15 7.44
CA GLU A 63 -13.70 -4.32 8.00
C GLU A 63 -14.41 -3.01 8.32
N SER A 64 -13.67 -1.92 8.51
CA SER A 64 -14.21 -0.59 8.77
C SER A 64 -14.57 0.22 7.51
N PHE A 65 -14.21 -0.24 6.30
CA PHE A 65 -14.38 0.54 5.05
C PHE A 65 -15.45 -0.04 4.10
N TYR A 66 -16.30 -0.92 4.61
CA TYR A 66 -17.36 -1.52 3.81
C TYR A 66 -18.36 -0.48 3.28
N GLY A 67 -18.58 -0.50 1.96
CA GLY A 67 -19.63 0.27 1.28
C GLY A 67 -19.18 1.60 0.65
N GLY A 68 -17.96 2.06 0.91
CA GLY A 68 -17.40 3.28 0.31
C GLY A 68 -16.35 2.99 -0.76
N ASN A 69 -16.10 3.97 -1.65
CA ASN A 69 -14.96 3.90 -2.56
C ASN A 69 -13.73 4.47 -1.85
N TYR A 70 -12.75 3.61 -1.57
CA TYR A 70 -11.51 3.98 -0.92
C TYR A 70 -10.31 3.69 -1.83
N VAL A 71 -9.26 4.47 -1.66
CA VAL A 71 -7.96 4.24 -2.27
C VAL A 71 -6.91 4.19 -1.19
N TYR A 72 -5.91 3.32 -1.32
CA TYR A 72 -4.70 3.43 -0.54
C TYR A 72 -3.59 4.05 -1.38
N ARG A 73 -2.72 4.82 -0.73
CA ARG A 73 -1.45 5.28 -1.27
C ARG A 73 -0.32 4.69 -0.45
N ILE A 74 0.60 4.03 -1.12
CA ILE A 74 1.89 3.64 -0.54
C ILE A 74 2.95 4.60 -1.05
N THR A 75 3.81 5.07 -0.15
CA THR A 75 4.98 5.88 -0.49
C THR A 75 6.19 5.24 0.18
N ALA A 76 7.22 4.94 -0.60
CA ALA A 76 8.48 4.38 -0.14
C ALA A 76 9.61 5.34 -0.50
N LYS A 77 10.26 5.91 0.52
CA LYS A 77 11.40 6.83 0.37
C LYS A 77 12.69 6.08 0.70
N GLY A 78 13.35 5.56 -0.33
CA GLY A 78 14.70 5.02 -0.23
C GLY A 78 15.75 6.13 -0.31
N GLU A 79 17.03 5.75 -0.14
CA GLU A 79 18.13 6.71 -0.24
C GLU A 79 18.31 7.29 -1.64
N ARG A 80 18.01 6.49 -2.69
CA ARG A 80 18.22 6.90 -4.09
C ARG A 80 16.91 7.13 -4.83
N HIS A 81 15.82 6.50 -4.40
CA HIS A 81 14.55 6.55 -5.09
C HIS A 81 13.38 6.78 -4.15
N GLU A 82 12.43 7.60 -4.60
CA GLU A 82 11.11 7.71 -3.99
C GLU A 82 10.10 7.07 -4.92
N PHE A 83 9.26 6.21 -4.37
CA PHE A 83 8.16 5.56 -5.07
C PHE A 83 6.85 5.94 -4.41
N SER A 84 5.83 6.24 -5.20
CA SER A 84 4.47 6.42 -4.71
C SER A 84 3.49 5.72 -5.65
N GLU A 85 2.63 4.88 -5.10
CA GLU A 85 1.61 4.17 -5.85
C GLU A 85 0.26 4.34 -5.17
N THR A 86 -0.80 4.58 -5.95
CA THR A 86 -2.17 4.68 -5.44
C THR A 86 -3.04 3.60 -6.10
N ARG A 87 -3.80 2.87 -5.29
CA ARG A 87 -4.68 1.78 -5.74
C ARG A 87 -6.02 1.83 -5.06
N ARG A 88 -7.06 1.42 -5.78
CA ARG A 88 -8.40 1.26 -5.21
C ARG A 88 -8.43 0.06 -4.28
N ILE A 89 -9.07 0.26 -3.14
CA ILE A 89 -9.53 -0.83 -2.28
C ILE A 89 -10.86 -1.25 -2.90
N GLY A 90 -10.88 -2.45 -3.49
CA GLY A 90 -12.11 -3.04 -4.01
C GLY A 90 -12.78 -3.90 -2.95
#